data_AF-A0A2P2LGQ7-F1
#
_entry.id   AF-A0A2P2LGQ7-F1
#
_cell.length_a   1.000
_cell.length_b   1.000
_cell.length_c   1.000
_cell.angle_alpha   90.00
_cell.angle_beta   90.00
_cell.angle_gamma   90.00
#
_symmetry.space_group_name_H-M   'P 1'
#
loop_
_entity.id
_entity.type
_entity.pdbx_description
1 polymer ?
#
loop_
_entity_poly.entity_id
_entity_poly.type
_entity_poly.pdbx_seq_one_letter_code
_entity_poly.pdbx_strand_id
1 'polypeptide(L)' 'MDRYTRVEKPKPELPINENEIRITSAGPIRNYISYAFSLLQDKHVKEIVLKAMGQAISKTVSVAESIKVGTAFKQIF' A
#
# COMPACT_ATOMS: atom_id res chain seq x y z
N MET A 1 -0.73 42.17 -17.12
CA MET A 1 -0.07 40.88 -16.87
C MET A 1 -1.12 39.80 -17.00
N ASP A 2 -1.15 39.16 -18.16
CA ASP A 2 -2.18 38.17 -18.51
C ASP A 2 -1.97 36.83 -17.79
N ARG A 3 -3.01 36.47 -17.03
CA ARG A 3 -3.53 35.13 -16.70
C ARG A 3 -2.56 33.96 -16.92
N TYR A 4 -1.82 33.62 -15.86
CA TYR A 4 -1.28 32.27 -15.71
C TYR A 4 -2.40 31.33 -15.24
N THR A 5 -2.93 30.51 -16.15
CA THR A 5 -3.85 29.43 -15.80
C THR A 5 -3.03 28.20 -15.41
N ARG A 6 -3.34 27.57 -14.28
CA ARG A 6 -2.75 26.26 -13.94
C ARG A 6 -3.12 25.27 -15.06
N VAL A 7 -2.13 24.87 -15.84
CA VAL A 7 -2.28 23.79 -16.81
C VAL A 7 -2.22 22.49 -16.02
N GLU A 8 -3.33 21.76 -15.96
CA GLU A 8 -3.35 20.40 -15.43
C GLU A 8 -2.46 19.52 -16.31
N LYS A 9 -1.30 19.14 -15.76
CA LYS A 9 -0.48 18.10 -16.39
C LYS A 9 -1.16 16.76 -16.10
N PRO A 10 -1.54 15.97 -17.10
CA PRO A 10 -2.03 14.62 -16.88
C PRO A 10 -0.95 13.88 -16.09
N LYS A 11 -1.35 13.36 -14.93
CA LYS A 11 -0.45 12.60 -14.07
C LYS A 11 -0.09 11.33 -14.85
N PRO A 12 1.19 11.05 -15.14
CA PRO A 12 1.53 9.81 -15.79
C PRO A 12 1.05 8.67 -14.89
N GLU A 13 0.14 7.86 -15.41
CA GLU A 13 -0.29 6.63 -14.76
C GLU A 13 0.90 5.66 -14.84
N LEU A 14 1.82 5.80 -13.89
CA LEU A 14 2.90 4.86 -13.73
C LEU A 14 2.27 3.47 -13.49
N PRO A 15 2.72 2.43 -14.21
CA PRO A 15 2.22 1.09 -14.01
C PRO A 15 2.41 0.70 -12.54
N ILE A 16 1.35 0.13 -11.95
CA ILE A 16 1.39 -0.36 -10.57
C ILE A 16 2.09 -1.71 -10.60
N ASN A 17 3.20 -1.84 -9.89
CA ASN A 17 3.89 -3.12 -9.75
C ASN A 17 2.99 -4.12 -9.02
N GLU A 18 3.09 -5.41 -9.36
CA GLU A 18 2.25 -6.46 -8.78
C GLU A 18 2.45 -6.64 -7.27
N ASN A 19 3.60 -6.24 -6.74
CA ASN A 19 3.92 -6.28 -5.32
C ASN A 19 3.64 -4.96 -4.59
N GLU A 20 3.06 -3.96 -5.26
CA GLU A 20 2.75 -2.65 -4.67
C GLU A 20 1.33 -2.61 -4.08
N ILE A 21 1.23 -2.19 -2.82
CA ILE A 21 -0.05 -1.94 -2.14
C ILE A 21 -0.15 -0.46 -1.81
N ARG A 22 -1.11 0.24 -2.42
CA ARG A 22 -1.40 1.65 -2.13
C ARG A 22 -2.41 1.78 -1.00
N ILE A 23 -1.95 2.24 0.15
CA ILE A 23 -2.81 2.47 1.32
C ILE A 23 -3.49 3.83 1.17
N THR A 24 -4.83 3.84 1.26
CA THR A 24 -5.64 5.06 1.22
C THR A 24 -6.23 5.39 2.59
N SER A 25 -6.48 6.67 2.82
CA SER A 25 -7.07 7.17 4.07
C SER A 25 -8.49 6.65 4.30
N ALA A 26 -9.26 6.40 3.24
CA ALA A 26 -10.64 5.91 3.35
C ALA A 26 -10.75 4.37 3.38
N GLY A 27 -9.83 3.65 2.74
CA GLY A 27 -9.97 2.18 2.63
C GLY A 27 -9.79 1.43 3.96
N PRO A 28 -10.51 0.31 4.16
CA PRO A 28 -10.47 -0.47 5.40
C PRO A 28 -9.13 -1.22 5.54
N ILE A 29 -8.59 -1.22 6.77
CA ILE A 29 -7.30 -1.84 7.10
C ILE A 29 -7.24 -3.33 6.73
N ARG A 30 -8.33 -4.07 6.99
CA ARG A 30 -8.45 -5.51 6.72
C ARG A 30 -8.10 -5.86 5.28
N ASN A 31 -8.57 -5.06 4.31
CA ASN A 31 -8.37 -5.38 2.90
C ASN A 31 -6.89 -5.34 2.51
N TYR A 32 -6.13 -4.37 3.06
CA TYR A 32 -4.70 -4.28 2.80
C TYR A 32 -3.93 -5.44 3.43
N ILE A 33 -4.31 -5.83 4.66
CA ILE A 33 -3.70 -6.96 5.36
C ILE A 33 -3.99 -8.27 4.60
N SER A 34 -5.25 -8.51 4.25
CA SER A 34 -5.64 -9.70 3.49
C SER A 34 -4.93 -9.78 2.14
N TYR A 35 -4.86 -8.67 1.41
CA TYR A 35 -4.16 -8.63 0.13
C TYR A 35 -2.65 -8.85 0.29
N ALA A 36 -2.01 -8.24 1.30
CA ALA A 36 -0.61 -8.47 1.62
C ALA A 36 -0.31 -9.95 1.91
N PHE A 37 -1.19 -10.63 2.66
CA PHE A 37 -1.06 -12.06 2.89
C PHE A 37 -1.23 -12.88 1.61
N SER A 38 -2.18 -12.55 0.73
CA SER A 38 -2.29 -13.25 -0.54
C SER A 38 -1.07 -13.08 -1.44
N LEU A 39 -0.44 -11.91 -1.43
CA LEU A 39 0.82 -11.70 -2.13
C LEU A 39 1.94 -12.58 -1.54
N LEU A 40 2.13 -12.55 -0.22
CA LEU A 40 3.23 -13.26 0.43
C LEU A 40 3.02 -14.79 0.48
N GLN A 41 1.79 -15.26 0.63
CA GLN A 41 1.47 -16.68 0.85
C GLN A 41 0.99 -17.37 -0.42
N ASP A 42 0.03 -16.80 -1.14
CA ASP A 42 -0.54 -17.45 -2.33
C ASP A 42 0.36 -17.25 -3.55
N LYS A 43 0.87 -16.03 -3.74
CA LYS A 43 1.74 -15.68 -4.87
C LYS A 43 3.24 -15.84 -4.58
N HIS A 44 3.62 -16.12 -3.34
CA HIS A 44 5.00 -16.29 -2.90
C HIS A 44 5.95 -15.15 -3.34
N VAL A 45 5.47 -13.91 -3.42
CA VAL A 45 6.39 -12.78 -3.66
C VAL A 45 7.31 -12.60 -2.47
N LYS A 46 8.59 -12.33 -2.75
CA LYS A 46 9.64 -12.16 -1.72
C LYS A 46 9.47 -10.87 -0.91
N GLU A 47 8.89 -9.85 -1.53
CA GLU A 47 8.74 -8.52 -0.96
C GLU A 47 7.44 -7.87 -1.42
N ILE A 48 6.89 -7.01 -0.56
CA ILE A 48 5.75 -6.15 -0.87
C ILE A 48 6.14 -4.70 -0.58
N VAL A 49 5.65 -3.77 -1.40
CA VAL A 49 5.93 -2.33 -1.28
C VAL A 49 4.65 -1.63 -0.85
N LEU A 50 4.62 -1.12 0.38
CA LEU A 50 3.53 -0.30 0.86
C LEU A 50 3.77 1.17 0.49
N LYS A 51 2.84 1.77 -0.27
CA LYS A 51 2.89 3.19 -0.61
C LYS A 51 1.71 3.95 -0.02
N ALA A 52 2.00 5.12 0.54
CA ALA A 52 1.00 6.00 1.10
C ALA A 52 1.47 7.45 1.09
N MET A 53 0.53 8.37 1.19
CA MET A 53 0.79 9.80 1.28
C MET A 53 -0.21 10.47 2.23
N GLY A 54 0.20 11.60 2.82
CA GLY A 54 -0.64 12.41 3.70
C GLY A 54 -1.20 11.62 4.88
N GLN A 55 -2.51 11.71 5.09
CA GLN A 55 -3.21 11.09 6.24
C GLN A 55 -3.15 9.55 6.25
N ALA A 56 -2.75 8.90 5.14
CA ALA A 56 -2.62 7.45 5.08
C ALA A 56 -1.29 6.92 5.66
N ILE A 57 -0.32 7.78 5.96
CA ILE A 57 1.01 7.35 6.42
C ILE A 57 0.91 6.57 7.74
N SER A 58 0.21 7.11 8.74
CA SER A 58 0.03 6.44 10.05
C SER A 58 -0.67 5.09 9.89
N LYS A 59 -1.74 5.04 9.08
CA LYS A 59 -2.45 3.79 8.76
C LYS A 59 -1.51 2.73 8.14
N THR A 60 -0.56 3.16 7.32
CA THR A 60 0.39 2.26 6.65
C THR A 60 1.32 1.58 7.63
N VAL A 61 1.77 2.31 8.67
CA VAL A 61 2.58 1.74 9.74
C VAL A 61 1.80 0.64 10.47
N SER A 62 0.55 0.90 10.86
CA SER A 62 -0.29 -0.11 11.53
C SER A 62 -0.55 -1.35 10.68
N VAL A 63 -0.71 -1.17 9.35
CA VAL A 63 -0.83 -2.31 8.41
C VAL A 63 0.47 -3.11 8.38
N ALA A 64 1.63 -2.46 8.27
CA ALA A 64 2.93 -3.11 8.25
C ALA A 64 3.19 -3.90 9.55
N GLU A 65 2.86 -3.31 10.70
CA GLU A 65 2.98 -3.95 12.01
C GLU A 65 2.07 -5.18 12.12
N SER A 66 0.81 -5.07 11.67
CA SER A 66 -0.14 -6.19 11.68
C SER A 66 0.35 -7.37 10.83
N ILE A 67 0.91 -7.09 9.65
CA ILE A 67 1.49 -8.11 8.77
C ILE A 67 2.69 -8.79 9.45
N LYS A 68 3.60 -8.00 10.05
CA LYS A 68 4.76 -8.55 10.78
C LYS A 68 4.34 -9.48 11.91
N VAL A 69 3.36 -9.07 12.73
CA VAL A 69 2.84 -9.88 13.85
C VAL A 69 2.19 -11.17 13.35
N GLY A 70 1.34 -11.08 12.33
CA GLY A 70 0.66 -12.26 11.78
C GLY A 70 1.63 -13.26 11.13
N THR A 71 2.67 -12.79 10.44
CA THR A 71 3.72 -13.68 9.89
C THR A 71 4.55 -14.33 11.00
N ALA A 72 4.93 -13.58 12.03
CA ALA A 72 5.69 -14.13 13.16
C ALA A 72 4.89 -15.21 13.90
N PHE A 73 3.58 -15.01 14.07
CA PHE A 73 2.70 -16.02 14.67
C PHE A 73 2.67 -17.31 13.85
N LYS A 74 2.57 -17.23 12.51
CA LYS A 74 2.51 -18.41 11.64
C LYS A 74 3.85 -19.17 11.53
N GLN A 75 4.99 -18.54 11.83
CA GLN A 75 6.29 -19.22 11.82
C GLN A 75 6.56 -20.01 13.10
N ILE A 76 5.80 -19.73 14.17
CA ILE A 76 5.96 -20.34 15.50
C ILE A 76 5.12 -21.62 15.66
N PHE A 77 4.11 -21.85 14.80
CA PHE A 77 3.24 -23.04 14.78
C PHE A 77 3.34 -23.76 13.44
#